data_AF-A0A109GIC3-F1
#
_entry.id   AF-A0A109GIC3-F1
#
_cell.length_a   1.000
_cell.length_b   1.000
_cell.length_c   1.000
_cell.angle_alpha   90.00
_cell.angle_beta   90.00
_cell.angle_gamma   90.00
#
_symmetry.space_group_name_H-M   'P 1'
#
loop_
_entity.id
_entity.type
_entity.pdbx_description
1 polymer ?
#
loop_
_entity_poly.entity_id
_entity_poly.type
_entity_poly.pdbx_seq_one_letter_code
_entity_poly.pdbx_strand_id
1 'polypeptide(L)'
;MEFKTYALSDLYSISSGLSKKREEFGFGNSFLTFKEVFHNPFVPDKLLELANTTIKEQEKCSIKEGDVFLTRTSEKLDELGLSSVALKDYPNATFNGFTKRLRPNKLCKSILLPKYAAFYFRSEKFRNQVTSFSSMTTRASLNNEMISKLTIDIPSIFIQKKIIEVMWSLLEKEKENISIIENLEQLSQTLFKHWFIDFEFPNEQGEPYKSSDGEMVGSELGEIPKGWIVKSLGEIAEVKGGKRLPKGEKIQEKVTNHPYIRVKDFTNRTLKRENIHYITPEIHEKIKNYTVSFKDIYISVAGTVGLTGLIPKVFSGANLTENANKITPIDNTISKYFILEFLNSGIGKEQIRSKVVGSTQPKLPLYAIKDIKIIIPEKEYLLNEINNVLEKCYLQKEILEDNNQILKDIRDTLLPKFLSGEIEIPDELEV
;
A
#
# COMPACT_ATOMS: atom_id res chain seq x y z
N MET A 1 -4.15 -0.33 36.71
CA MET A 1 -4.12 0.94 35.93
C MET A 1 -5.40 1.77 36.17
N GLU A 2 -5.32 3.02 36.63
CA GLU A 2 -6.52 3.87 36.86
C GLU A 2 -6.76 4.81 35.66
N PHE A 3 -7.97 4.79 35.10
CA PHE A 3 -8.41 5.67 34.01
C PHE A 3 -9.42 6.69 34.54
N LYS A 4 -9.33 7.93 34.06
CA LYS A 4 -10.34 8.96 34.28
C LYS A 4 -11.09 9.26 32.99
N THR A 5 -12.41 9.15 33.03
CA THR A 5 -13.29 9.44 31.90
C THR A 5 -13.64 10.92 31.86
N TYR A 6 -13.53 11.54 30.70
CA TYR A 6 -13.92 12.93 30.46
C TYR A 6 -14.86 13.02 29.26
N ALA A 7 -15.83 13.93 29.29
CA ALA A 7 -16.57 14.29 28.09
C ALA A 7 -15.66 15.09 27.15
N LEU A 8 -15.74 14.86 25.84
CA LEU A 8 -14.94 15.62 24.88
C LEU A 8 -15.25 17.12 24.93
N SER A 9 -16.49 17.51 25.27
CA SER A 9 -16.88 18.92 25.46
C SER A 9 -16.10 19.64 26.56
N ASP A 10 -15.65 18.90 27.57
CA ASP A 10 -14.91 19.47 28.72
C ASP A 10 -13.44 19.70 28.38
N LEU A 11 -12.94 19.03 27.36
CA LEU A 11 -11.53 19.04 26.96
C LEU A 11 -11.28 19.79 25.64
N TYR A 12 -12.26 19.82 24.74
CA TYR A 12 -12.09 20.31 23.37
C TYR A 12 -13.14 21.34 22.97
N SER A 13 -12.69 22.33 22.22
CA SER A 13 -13.57 23.22 21.45
C SER A 13 -13.74 22.68 20.02
N ILE A 14 -14.98 22.64 19.52
CA ILE A 14 -15.31 22.04 18.23
C ILE A 14 -15.49 23.13 17.17
N SER A 15 -14.82 22.98 16.02
CA SER A 15 -14.99 23.87 14.86
C SER A 15 -15.14 23.07 13.56
N SER A 16 -15.76 23.70 12.56
CA SER A 16 -15.87 23.15 11.20
C SER A 16 -14.77 23.70 10.32
N GLY A 17 -14.36 22.91 9.32
CA GLY A 17 -13.34 23.33 8.36
C GLY A 17 -13.84 24.26 7.27
N LEU A 18 -12.92 24.58 6.36
CA LEU A 18 -13.10 25.47 5.23
C LEU A 18 -13.93 24.79 4.13
N SER A 19 -14.93 25.49 3.61
CA SER A 19 -15.73 25.07 2.46
C SER A 19 -15.61 26.11 1.35
N LYS A 20 -14.95 25.75 0.26
CA LYS A 20 -14.75 26.60 -0.93
C LYS A 20 -15.13 25.87 -2.20
N LYS A 21 -15.28 26.64 -3.30
CA LYS A 21 -15.48 26.08 -4.64
C LYS A 21 -14.18 25.46 -5.16
N ARG A 22 -14.30 24.57 -6.14
CA ARG A 22 -13.17 23.76 -6.64
C ARG A 22 -12.03 24.61 -7.18
N GLU A 23 -12.35 25.77 -7.74
CA GLU A 23 -11.39 26.69 -8.37
C GLU A 23 -10.48 27.39 -7.35
N GLU A 24 -10.80 27.32 -6.05
CA GLU A 24 -10.03 27.92 -4.96
C GLU A 24 -8.99 26.95 -4.37
N PHE A 25 -8.76 25.80 -5.01
CA PHE A 25 -7.79 24.79 -4.57
C PHE A 25 -6.66 24.63 -5.60
N GLY A 26 -5.49 24.19 -5.14
CA GLY A 26 -4.29 23.99 -5.96
C GLY A 26 -3.28 25.16 -5.92
N PHE A 27 -3.61 26.25 -5.24
CA PHE A 27 -2.71 27.38 -4.99
C PHE A 27 -3.01 28.03 -3.62
N GLY A 28 -2.13 28.91 -3.16
CA GLY A 28 -2.29 29.61 -1.88
C GLY A 28 -1.53 28.93 -0.75
N ASN A 29 -2.21 28.62 0.35
CA ASN A 29 -1.60 28.12 1.58
C ASN A 29 -1.93 26.64 1.80
N SER A 30 -1.10 25.96 2.59
CA SER A 30 -1.25 24.54 2.94
C SER A 30 -2.67 24.19 3.41
N PHE A 31 -3.15 23.05 2.94
CA PHE A 31 -4.51 22.60 3.17
C PHE A 31 -4.55 21.13 3.57
N LEU A 32 -5.06 20.85 4.77
CA LEU A 32 -5.30 19.50 5.25
C LEU A 32 -6.58 18.94 4.63
N THR A 33 -6.41 17.97 3.75
CA THR A 33 -7.50 17.34 3.01
C THR A 33 -8.27 16.32 3.84
N PHE A 34 -9.48 16.00 3.37
CA PHE A 34 -10.24 14.87 3.92
C PHE A 34 -9.47 13.55 3.82
N LYS A 35 -8.79 13.29 2.69
CA LYS A 35 -8.06 12.03 2.47
C LYS A 35 -6.91 11.86 3.45
N GLU A 36 -6.17 12.94 3.72
CA GLU A 36 -5.08 12.90 4.71
C GLU A 36 -5.62 12.54 6.10
N VAL A 37 -6.74 13.15 6.53
CA VAL A 37 -7.38 12.82 7.82
C VAL A 37 -7.91 11.39 7.85
N PHE A 38 -8.49 10.93 6.74
CA PHE A 38 -9.07 9.61 6.61
C PHE A 38 -7.98 8.53 6.74
N HIS A 39 -6.88 8.64 6.01
CA HIS A 39 -5.86 7.60 5.94
C HIS A 39 -4.82 7.67 7.06
N ASN A 40 -4.50 8.86 7.59
CA ASN A 40 -3.35 9.02 8.50
C ASN A 40 -3.80 9.33 9.95
N PRO A 41 -3.32 8.58 10.96
CA PRO A 41 -3.55 8.90 12.38
C PRO A 41 -2.91 10.21 12.83
N PHE A 42 -1.88 10.65 12.11
CA PHE A 42 -1.14 11.87 12.39
C PHE A 42 -1.25 12.78 11.17
N VAL A 43 -1.41 14.08 11.41
CA VAL A 43 -1.35 15.05 10.33
C VAL A 43 0.04 14.94 9.69
N PRO A 44 0.16 14.82 8.35
CA PRO A 44 1.44 14.69 7.69
C PRO A 44 2.41 15.81 8.04
N ASP A 45 3.71 15.53 8.00
CA ASP A 45 4.73 16.53 8.29
C ASP A 45 4.70 17.73 7.35
N LYS A 46 4.30 17.50 6.10
CA LYS A 46 4.11 18.50 5.06
C LYS A 46 2.75 18.27 4.42
N LEU A 47 1.97 19.34 4.29
CA LEU A 47 0.70 19.35 3.58
C LEU A 47 0.97 19.85 2.16
N LEU A 48 0.86 18.95 1.18
CA LEU A 48 1.20 19.22 -0.21
C LEU A 48 0.08 19.95 -0.96
N GLU A 49 -1.15 19.73 -0.52
CA GLU A 49 -2.33 20.34 -1.12
C GLU A 49 -2.48 21.79 -0.65
N LEU A 50 -3.00 22.64 -1.53
CA LEU A 50 -3.11 24.08 -1.31
C LEU A 50 -4.55 24.58 -1.45
N ALA A 51 -4.90 25.60 -0.69
CA ALA A 51 -6.16 26.33 -0.79
C ALA A 51 -5.94 27.84 -0.72
N ASN A 52 -6.64 28.56 -1.59
CA ASN A 52 -6.68 30.02 -1.56
C ASN A 52 -7.45 30.48 -0.33
N THR A 53 -6.78 31.13 0.60
CA THR A 53 -7.33 31.45 1.92
C THR A 53 -7.02 32.87 2.34
N THR A 54 -8.03 33.53 2.89
CA THR A 54 -7.89 34.83 3.55
C THR A 54 -7.33 34.67 4.96
N ILE A 55 -6.76 35.75 5.52
CA ILE A 55 -6.25 35.76 6.90
C ILE A 55 -7.32 35.32 7.91
N LYS A 56 -8.56 35.81 7.77
CA LYS A 56 -9.69 35.41 8.63
C LYS A 56 -9.99 33.90 8.57
N GLU A 57 -9.87 33.31 7.38
CA GLU A 57 -10.05 31.86 7.21
C GLU A 57 -8.90 31.07 7.84
N GLN A 58 -7.67 31.55 7.71
CA GLN A 58 -6.48 30.96 8.34
C GLN A 58 -6.57 31.00 9.87
N GLU A 59 -7.04 32.10 10.45
CA GLU A 59 -7.25 32.20 11.90
C GLU A 59 -8.33 31.21 12.38
N LYS A 60 -9.51 31.25 11.74
CA LYS A 60 -10.67 30.42 12.10
C LYS A 60 -10.39 28.93 11.92
N CYS A 61 -9.79 28.56 10.79
CA CYS A 61 -9.51 27.18 10.40
C CYS A 61 -8.04 26.79 10.65
N SER A 62 -7.35 27.47 11.56
CA SER A 62 -5.95 27.15 11.90
C SER A 62 -5.79 25.71 12.36
N ILE A 63 -4.62 25.15 12.08
CA ILE A 63 -4.17 23.84 12.55
C ILE A 63 -3.02 24.06 13.55
N LYS A 64 -3.22 23.62 14.78
CA LYS A 64 -2.25 23.76 15.88
C LYS A 64 -1.96 22.41 16.52
N GLU A 65 -0.84 22.32 17.23
CA GLU A 65 -0.45 21.14 17.99
C GLU A 65 -1.57 20.71 18.95
N GLY A 66 -1.85 19.41 18.94
CA GLY A 66 -2.90 18.77 19.72
C GLY A 66 -4.29 18.82 19.10
N ASP A 67 -4.47 19.52 17.96
CA ASP A 67 -5.73 19.47 17.22
C ASP A 67 -6.04 18.05 16.76
N VAL A 68 -7.27 17.60 17.02
CA VAL A 68 -7.79 16.32 16.53
C VAL A 68 -8.80 16.61 15.43
N PHE A 69 -8.57 16.06 14.24
CA PHE A 69 -9.46 16.15 13.10
C PHE A 69 -10.26 14.86 12.99
N LEU A 70 -11.59 14.95 12.89
CA LEU A 70 -12.49 13.83 12.67
C LEU A 70 -13.21 13.97 11.34
N THR A 71 -13.24 12.90 10.54
CA THR A 71 -14.11 12.85 9.35
C THR A 71 -15.57 12.91 9.79
N ARG A 72 -16.34 13.83 9.18
CA ARG A 72 -17.71 14.13 9.64
C ARG A 72 -18.81 13.45 8.83
N THR A 73 -18.47 12.89 7.68
CA THR A 73 -19.40 12.21 6.78
C THR A 73 -18.71 11.02 6.14
N SER A 74 -19.43 9.91 5.99
CA SER A 74 -18.95 8.74 5.25
C SER A 74 -20.10 8.01 4.53
N GLU A 75 -19.74 7.25 3.50
CA GLU A 75 -20.67 6.34 2.80
C GLU A 75 -20.88 5.05 3.59
N LYS A 76 -19.90 4.65 4.41
CA LYS A 76 -20.02 3.52 5.33
C LYS A 76 -19.91 3.97 6.78
N LEU A 77 -20.66 3.32 7.66
CA LEU A 77 -20.70 3.65 9.09
C LEU A 77 -19.35 3.42 9.79
N ASP A 78 -18.68 2.32 9.47
CA ASP A 78 -17.37 1.93 9.98
C ASP A 78 -16.22 2.86 9.52
N GLU A 79 -16.48 3.71 8.54
CA GLU A 79 -15.54 4.73 8.04
C GLU A 79 -15.82 6.13 8.63
N LEU A 80 -16.90 6.32 9.42
CA LEU A 80 -17.23 7.60 10.06
C LEU A 80 -16.32 7.90 11.26
N GLY A 81 -15.83 9.14 11.37
CA GLY A 81 -15.07 9.61 12.53
C GLY A 81 -13.64 9.09 12.60
N LEU A 82 -13.09 8.63 11.47
CA LEU A 82 -11.64 8.46 11.33
C LEU A 82 -10.92 9.75 11.72
N SER A 83 -9.84 9.59 12.49
CA SER A 83 -9.16 10.71 13.14
C SER A 83 -7.73 10.93 12.64
N SER A 84 -7.27 12.18 12.75
CA SER A 84 -5.87 12.57 12.57
C SER A 84 -5.49 13.64 13.58
N VAL A 85 -4.31 13.53 14.21
CA VAL A 85 -3.86 14.47 15.25
C VAL A 85 -2.65 15.27 14.78
N ALA A 86 -2.69 16.59 14.98
CA ALA A 86 -1.56 17.47 14.70
C ALA A 86 -0.52 17.39 15.82
N LEU A 87 0.72 17.01 15.46
CA LEU A 87 1.85 16.92 16.39
C LEU A 87 2.71 18.18 16.45
N LYS A 88 2.36 19.20 15.67
CA LYS A 88 3.02 20.51 15.61
C LYS A 88 2.03 21.57 15.12
N ASP A 89 2.42 22.83 15.22
CA ASP A 89 1.71 23.92 14.56
C ASP A 89 1.97 23.92 13.06
N TYR A 90 0.95 24.26 12.27
CA TYR A 90 1.04 24.38 10.81
C TYR A 90 0.69 25.83 10.43
N PRO A 91 1.70 26.71 10.28
CA PRO A 91 1.49 28.12 10.00
C PRO A 91 0.66 28.33 8.73
N ASN A 92 -0.35 29.21 8.83
CA ASN A 92 -1.27 29.59 7.76
C ASN A 92 -2.08 28.44 7.14
N ALA A 93 -1.93 27.21 7.64
CA ALA A 93 -2.62 26.07 7.10
C ALA A 93 -4.10 26.05 7.54
N THR A 94 -4.95 25.58 6.64
CA THR A 94 -6.38 25.36 6.92
C THR A 94 -6.77 23.92 6.66
N PHE A 95 -7.96 23.52 7.08
CA PHE A 95 -8.43 22.13 6.95
C PHE A 95 -9.80 22.04 6.29
N ASN A 96 -10.08 20.85 5.76
CA ASN A 96 -11.25 20.56 4.95
C ASN A 96 -12.59 20.60 5.71
N GLY A 97 -13.63 21.20 5.10
CA GLY A 97 -14.99 21.33 5.66
C GLY A 97 -15.78 20.03 5.85
N PHE A 98 -15.33 18.90 5.29
CA PHE A 98 -15.83 17.55 5.59
C PHE A 98 -15.19 16.94 6.84
N THR A 99 -14.39 17.72 7.57
CA THR A 99 -13.79 17.33 8.85
C THR A 99 -14.20 18.31 9.96
N LYS A 100 -14.21 17.80 11.19
CA LYS A 100 -14.39 18.57 12.42
C LYS A 100 -13.07 18.64 13.14
N ARG A 101 -12.73 19.83 13.66
CA ARG A 101 -11.55 20.03 14.50
C ARG A 101 -11.97 20.12 15.95
N LEU A 102 -11.30 19.34 16.79
CA LEU A 102 -11.37 19.38 18.24
C LEU A 102 -10.06 20.03 18.70
N ARG A 103 -10.14 21.27 19.16
CA ARG A 103 -8.99 22.05 19.66
C ARG A 103 -8.88 21.91 21.17
N PRO A 104 -7.78 21.34 21.70
CA PRO A 104 -7.65 21.07 23.13
C PRO A 104 -7.55 22.36 23.94
N ASN A 105 -8.27 22.41 25.05
CA ASN A 105 -8.17 23.49 26.04
C ASN A 105 -6.95 23.27 26.98
N LYS A 106 -6.78 24.18 27.95
CA LYS A 106 -5.65 24.13 28.89
C LYS A 106 -5.61 22.85 29.73
N LEU A 107 -6.77 22.37 30.19
CA LEU A 107 -6.87 21.14 30.97
C LEU A 107 -6.48 19.93 30.13
N CYS A 108 -7.02 19.82 28.91
CA CYS A 108 -6.69 18.75 27.98
C CYS A 108 -5.17 18.68 27.73
N LYS A 109 -4.54 19.84 27.46
CA LYS A 109 -3.09 19.92 27.23
C LYS A 109 -2.25 19.48 28.44
N SER A 110 -2.75 19.60 29.67
CA SER A 110 -2.02 19.17 30.87
C SER A 110 -2.17 17.67 31.18
N ILE A 111 -3.19 17.01 30.63
CA ILE A 111 -3.50 15.61 30.98
C ILE A 111 -3.44 14.64 29.80
N LEU A 112 -3.37 15.11 28.55
CA LEU A 112 -3.45 14.27 27.36
C LEU A 112 -2.33 14.59 26.37
N LEU A 113 -1.51 13.59 26.07
CA LEU A 113 -0.43 13.70 25.09
C LEU A 113 -0.97 13.57 23.66
N PRO A 114 -0.59 14.43 22.71
CA PRO A 114 -1.08 14.37 21.32
C PRO A 114 -0.85 13.02 20.63
N LYS A 115 0.31 12.39 20.84
CA LYS A 115 0.59 11.05 20.28
C LYS A 115 -0.36 9.98 20.84
N TYR A 116 -0.62 9.99 22.16
CA TYR A 116 -1.58 9.07 22.76
C TYR A 116 -3.00 9.33 22.24
N ALA A 117 -3.40 10.60 22.13
CA ALA A 117 -4.69 10.96 21.55
C ALA A 117 -4.87 10.37 20.14
N ALA A 118 -3.83 10.40 19.30
CA ALA A 118 -3.89 9.83 17.96
C ALA A 118 -4.20 8.33 17.97
N PHE A 119 -3.58 7.56 18.87
CA PHE A 119 -3.86 6.14 19.04
C PHE A 119 -5.28 5.92 19.59
N TYR A 120 -5.67 6.66 20.63
CA TYR A 120 -6.98 6.52 21.26
C TYR A 120 -8.13 6.80 20.29
N PHE A 121 -8.09 7.92 19.55
CA PHE A 121 -9.16 8.31 18.63
C PHE A 121 -9.28 7.37 17.41
N ARG A 122 -8.26 6.56 17.12
CA ARG A 122 -8.32 5.50 16.10
C ARG A 122 -8.71 4.13 16.64
N SER A 123 -8.68 3.93 17.95
CA SER A 123 -9.02 2.66 18.57
C SER A 123 -10.48 2.26 18.34
N GLU A 124 -10.74 0.96 18.30
CA GLU A 124 -12.11 0.44 18.23
C GLU A 124 -12.98 0.96 19.38
N LYS A 125 -12.40 1.10 20.58
CA LYS A 125 -13.08 1.65 21.75
C LYS A 125 -13.71 3.02 21.47
N PHE A 126 -12.96 3.94 20.86
CA PHE A 126 -13.51 5.24 20.49
C PHE A 126 -14.44 5.15 19.27
N ARG A 127 -14.04 4.39 18.24
CA ARG A 127 -14.82 4.26 17.00
C ARG A 127 -16.19 3.61 17.23
N ASN A 128 -16.32 2.72 18.21
CA ASN A 128 -17.58 2.12 18.63
C ASN A 128 -18.54 3.14 19.26
N GLN A 129 -18.03 4.12 20.02
CA GLN A 129 -18.86 5.23 20.50
C GLN A 129 -19.36 6.09 19.33
N VAL A 130 -18.46 6.43 18.39
CA VAL A 130 -18.83 7.24 17.22
C VAL A 130 -19.95 6.57 16.42
N THR A 131 -19.83 5.26 16.18
CA THR A 131 -20.83 4.50 15.42
C THR A 131 -22.15 4.37 16.18
N SER A 132 -22.13 4.16 17.51
CA SER A 132 -23.36 4.05 18.32
C SER A 132 -24.18 5.35 18.39
N PHE A 133 -23.52 6.51 18.31
CA PHE A 133 -24.21 7.81 18.29
C PHE A 133 -24.57 8.31 16.90
N SER A 134 -24.17 7.58 15.84
CA SER A 134 -24.46 7.97 14.46
C SER A 134 -25.81 7.42 13.98
N SER A 135 -26.57 8.22 13.24
CA SER A 135 -27.79 7.80 12.56
C SER A 135 -27.53 7.64 11.06
N MET A 136 -27.99 6.53 10.48
CA MET A 136 -27.86 6.26 9.05
C MET A 136 -29.18 6.56 8.34
N THR A 137 -29.23 7.68 7.61
CA THR A 137 -30.35 7.99 6.70
C THR A 137 -29.99 7.61 5.27
N THR A 138 -28.97 8.27 4.70
CA THR A 138 -28.37 7.96 3.38
C THR A 138 -26.84 8.00 3.38
N ARG A 139 -26.25 8.85 4.25
CA ARG A 139 -24.83 8.87 4.59
C ARG A 139 -24.71 9.01 6.10
N ALA A 140 -23.70 8.36 6.69
CA ALA A 140 -23.40 8.52 8.11
C ALA A 140 -22.86 9.94 8.35
N SER A 141 -23.31 10.62 9.41
CA SER A 141 -22.85 11.97 9.72
C SER A 141 -22.57 12.18 11.20
N LEU A 142 -21.56 13.00 11.50
CA LEU A 142 -21.15 13.38 12.85
C LEU A 142 -21.33 14.88 13.05
N ASN A 143 -22.32 15.27 13.84
CA ASN A 143 -22.62 16.66 14.16
C ASN A 143 -21.99 17.08 15.51
N ASN A 144 -22.03 18.38 15.84
CA ASN A 144 -21.40 18.89 17.07
C ASN A 144 -22.05 18.32 18.34
N GLU A 145 -23.36 18.12 18.34
CA GLU A 145 -24.10 17.57 19.48
C GLU A 145 -23.70 16.11 19.76
N MET A 146 -23.53 15.31 18.71
CA MET A 146 -23.02 13.95 18.81
C MET A 146 -21.60 13.94 19.38
N ILE A 147 -20.70 14.79 18.85
CA ILE A 147 -19.31 14.85 19.33
C ILE A 147 -19.24 15.25 20.80
N SER A 148 -20.10 16.16 21.26
CA SER A 148 -20.13 16.57 22.68
C SER A 148 -20.53 15.45 23.64
N LYS A 149 -21.21 14.39 23.16
CA LYS A 149 -21.62 13.24 23.98
C LYS A 149 -20.54 12.14 24.05
N LEU A 150 -19.52 12.22 23.20
CA LEU A 150 -18.42 11.25 23.20
C LEU A 150 -17.52 11.46 24.42
N THR A 151 -16.91 10.38 24.88
CA THR A 151 -16.00 10.41 26.03
C THR A 151 -14.62 9.85 25.68
N ILE A 152 -13.63 10.23 26.48
CA ILE A 152 -12.26 9.73 26.42
C ILE A 152 -11.83 9.25 27.80
N ASP A 153 -11.24 8.06 27.84
CA ASP A 153 -10.59 7.51 29.02
C ASP A 153 -9.10 7.84 29.00
N ILE A 154 -8.66 8.62 29.98
CA ILE A 154 -7.32 9.16 30.06
C ILE A 154 -6.59 8.51 31.26
N PRO A 155 -5.55 7.69 31.03
CA PRO A 155 -4.69 7.21 32.09
C PRO A 155 -3.67 8.28 32.48
N SER A 156 -2.86 8.03 33.51
CA SER A 156 -1.79 8.96 33.91
C SER A 156 -0.81 9.25 32.76
N ILE A 157 -0.18 10.42 32.78
CA ILE A 157 0.83 10.80 31.77
C ILE A 157 1.95 9.77 31.67
N PHE A 158 2.32 9.16 32.79
CA PHE A 158 3.33 8.09 32.83
C PHE A 158 2.91 6.90 31.96
N ILE A 159 1.69 6.40 32.15
CA ILE A 159 1.14 5.31 31.34
C ILE A 159 0.99 5.70 29.87
N GLN A 160 0.52 6.92 29.58
CA GLN A 160 0.42 7.40 28.20
C GLN A 160 1.78 7.34 27.50
N LYS A 161 2.87 7.77 28.17
CA LYS A 161 4.23 7.70 27.61
C LYS A 161 4.64 6.28 27.28
N LYS A 162 4.36 5.32 28.17
CA LYS A 162 4.68 3.90 27.95
C LYS A 162 3.90 3.30 26.78
N ILE A 163 2.60 3.59 26.67
CA ILE A 163 1.79 3.17 25.51
C ILE A 163 2.33 3.81 24.22
N ILE A 164 2.66 5.11 24.26
CA ILE A 164 3.24 5.82 23.12
C ILE A 164 4.56 5.16 22.70
N GLU A 165 5.46 4.85 23.63
CA GLU A 165 6.76 4.25 23.35
C GLU A 165 6.60 2.96 22.52
N VAL A 166 5.76 2.03 23.00
CA VAL A 166 5.50 0.77 22.29
C VAL A 166 4.82 1.02 20.95
N MET A 167 3.70 1.75 20.92
CA MET A 167 2.93 1.95 19.67
C MET A 167 3.71 2.74 18.61
N TRP A 168 4.47 3.74 19.03
CA TRP A 168 5.27 4.57 18.15
C TRP A 168 6.45 3.77 17.56
N SER A 169 7.14 2.96 18.37
CA SER A 169 8.24 2.11 17.88
C SER A 169 7.78 1.13 16.79
N LEU A 170 6.59 0.53 16.94
CA LEU A 170 6.00 -0.36 15.93
C LEU A 170 5.71 0.40 14.62
N LEU A 171 5.13 1.60 14.72
CA LEU A 171 4.82 2.44 13.54
C LEU A 171 6.09 2.96 12.84
N GLU A 172 7.11 3.36 13.60
CA GLU A 172 8.39 3.76 13.02
C GLU A 172 9.03 2.60 12.27
N LYS A 173 8.99 1.39 12.85
CA LYS A 173 9.51 0.21 12.18
C LYS A 173 8.75 -0.14 10.90
N GLU A 174 7.42 -0.03 10.92
CA GLU A 174 6.59 -0.22 9.72
C GLU A 174 7.00 0.76 8.61
N LYS A 175 7.16 2.05 8.96
CA LYS A 175 7.56 3.11 8.02
C LYS A 175 8.97 2.89 7.46
N GLU A 176 9.93 2.51 8.30
CA GLU A 176 11.28 2.16 7.87
C GLU A 176 11.28 1.00 6.89
N ASN A 177 10.56 -0.08 7.20
CA ASN A 177 10.47 -1.24 6.33
C ASN A 177 9.84 -0.89 4.97
N ILE A 178 8.80 -0.04 4.94
CA ILE A 178 8.21 0.46 3.70
C ILE A 178 9.25 1.23 2.88
N SER A 179 10.02 2.12 3.50
CA SER A 179 11.07 2.88 2.81
C SER A 179 12.18 1.96 2.27
N ILE A 180 12.58 0.93 3.02
CA ILE A 180 13.56 -0.05 2.53
C ILE A 180 13.01 -0.82 1.34
N ILE A 181 11.74 -1.25 1.37
CA ILE A 181 11.08 -1.91 0.23
C ILE A 181 11.12 -1.01 -1.01
N GLU A 182 10.76 0.26 -0.89
CA GLU A 182 10.82 1.24 -1.98
C GLU A 182 12.24 1.37 -2.56
N ASN A 183 13.25 1.44 -1.70
CA ASN A 183 14.66 1.50 -2.12
C ASN A 183 15.11 0.23 -2.85
N LEU A 184 14.71 -0.95 -2.38
CA LEU A 184 15.02 -2.23 -3.03
C LEU A 184 14.38 -2.34 -4.41
N GLU A 185 13.13 -1.88 -4.55
CA GLU A 185 12.45 -1.81 -5.84
C GLU A 185 13.10 -0.81 -6.79
N GLN A 186 13.52 0.35 -6.29
CA GLN A 186 14.23 1.34 -7.10
C GLN A 186 15.59 0.82 -7.55
N LEU A 187 16.32 0.14 -6.67
CA LEU A 187 17.61 -0.49 -6.99
C LEU A 187 17.43 -1.55 -8.08
N SER A 188 16.47 -2.47 -7.93
CA SER A 188 16.24 -3.54 -8.90
C SER A 188 15.90 -2.97 -10.28
N GLN A 189 15.02 -1.97 -10.33
CA GLN A 189 14.60 -1.31 -11.56
C GLN A 189 15.73 -0.52 -12.22
N THR A 190 16.48 0.25 -11.44
CA THR A 190 17.56 1.10 -11.94
C THR A 190 18.68 0.24 -12.49
N LEU A 191 19.10 -0.78 -11.75
CA LEU A 191 20.15 -1.70 -12.18
C LEU A 191 19.73 -2.46 -13.43
N PHE A 192 18.52 -3.02 -13.44
CA PHE A 192 18.02 -3.75 -14.61
C PHE A 192 17.94 -2.85 -15.84
N LYS A 193 17.43 -1.63 -15.69
CA LYS A 193 17.40 -0.66 -16.79
C LYS A 193 18.82 -0.35 -17.28
N HIS A 194 19.74 -0.03 -16.38
CA HIS A 194 21.10 0.31 -16.74
C HIS A 194 21.79 -0.82 -17.52
N TRP A 195 21.67 -2.07 -17.06
CA TRP A 195 22.36 -3.20 -17.68
C TRP A 195 21.65 -3.76 -18.92
N PHE A 196 20.32 -3.85 -18.93
CA PHE A 196 19.58 -4.62 -19.94
C PHE A 196 18.71 -3.76 -20.87
N ILE A 197 18.58 -2.45 -20.60
CA ILE A 197 17.84 -1.51 -21.46
C ILE A 197 18.80 -0.47 -22.03
N ASP A 198 19.67 0.10 -21.19
CA ASP A 198 20.68 1.06 -21.61
C ASP A 198 21.98 0.37 -22.11
N PHE A 199 22.13 -0.92 -21.81
CA PHE A 199 23.28 -1.77 -22.16
C PHE A 199 24.62 -1.32 -21.56
N GLU A 200 24.58 -0.75 -20.36
CA GLU A 200 25.73 -0.27 -19.59
C GLU A 200 26.17 -1.27 -18.51
N PHE A 201 26.07 -2.57 -18.82
CA PHE A 201 26.64 -3.61 -17.96
C PHE A 201 28.18 -3.52 -17.94
N PRO A 202 28.87 -3.99 -16.89
CA PRO A 202 30.32 -3.92 -16.83
C PRO A 202 30.97 -4.82 -17.89
N ASN A 203 31.91 -4.26 -18.65
CA ASN A 203 32.81 -5.01 -19.53
C ASN A 203 33.90 -5.75 -18.72
N GLU A 204 34.86 -6.36 -19.39
CA GLU A 204 35.94 -7.13 -18.73
C GLU A 204 36.85 -6.29 -17.83
N GLN A 205 36.88 -4.97 -18.06
CA GLN A 205 37.63 -3.99 -17.26
C GLN A 205 36.76 -3.36 -16.16
N GLY A 206 35.48 -3.74 -16.07
CA GLY A 206 34.52 -3.19 -15.10
C GLY A 206 33.92 -1.84 -15.52
N GLU A 207 34.15 -1.39 -16.75
CA GLU A 207 33.64 -0.13 -17.28
C GLU A 207 32.27 -0.31 -17.97
N PRO A 208 31.43 0.73 -18.08
CA PRO A 208 30.13 0.64 -18.74
C PRO A 208 30.26 0.25 -20.22
N TYR A 209 29.65 -0.88 -20.62
CA TYR A 209 29.89 -1.50 -21.93
C TYR A 209 29.60 -0.56 -23.11
N LYS A 210 28.40 0.00 -23.19
CA LYS A 210 28.00 0.82 -24.34
C LYS A 210 28.77 2.15 -24.39
N SER A 211 29.02 2.77 -23.24
CA SER A 211 29.78 4.03 -23.18
C SER A 211 31.30 3.85 -23.38
N SER A 212 31.84 2.64 -23.19
CA SER A 212 33.24 2.29 -23.47
C SER A 212 33.43 1.59 -24.83
N ASP A 213 32.77 2.09 -25.88
CA ASP A 213 32.87 1.59 -27.26
C ASP A 213 32.50 0.10 -27.46
N GLY A 214 31.61 -0.42 -26.62
CA GLY A 214 31.08 -1.78 -26.73
C GLY A 214 30.40 -2.04 -28.08
N GLU A 215 30.74 -3.15 -28.72
CA GLU A 215 30.25 -3.50 -30.05
C GLU A 215 28.74 -3.78 -30.05
N MET A 216 27.98 -3.03 -30.85
CA MET A 216 26.52 -3.17 -31.00
C MET A 216 26.19 -3.76 -32.37
N VAL A 217 25.15 -4.61 -32.43
CA VAL A 217 24.66 -5.27 -33.64
C VAL A 217 23.15 -5.04 -33.80
N GLY A 218 22.68 -4.94 -35.05
CA GLY A 218 21.27 -4.76 -35.35
C GLY A 218 20.43 -6.00 -35.04
N SER A 219 19.23 -5.81 -34.47
CA SER A 219 18.25 -6.86 -34.17
C SER A 219 16.82 -6.41 -34.45
N GLU A 220 15.85 -7.32 -34.31
CA GLU A 220 14.41 -7.00 -34.38
C GLU A 220 13.93 -6.03 -33.30
N LEU A 221 14.71 -5.83 -32.22
CA LEU A 221 14.43 -4.88 -31.14
C LEU A 221 15.34 -3.63 -31.17
N GLY A 222 16.03 -3.39 -32.30
CA GLY A 222 17.00 -2.30 -32.44
C GLY A 222 18.44 -2.77 -32.21
N GLU A 223 19.34 -1.84 -31.92
CA GLU A 223 20.74 -2.17 -31.63
C GLU A 223 20.87 -2.86 -30.26
N ILE A 224 21.52 -4.02 -30.24
CA ILE A 224 21.79 -4.80 -29.03
C ILE A 224 23.29 -5.12 -28.92
N PRO A 225 23.82 -5.41 -27.74
CA PRO A 225 25.23 -5.76 -27.58
C PRO A 225 25.58 -7.03 -28.36
N LYS A 226 26.81 -7.10 -28.89
CA LYS A 226 27.31 -8.31 -29.53
C LYS A 226 27.32 -9.48 -28.56
N GLY A 227 26.86 -10.65 -29.02
CA GLY A 227 26.70 -11.84 -28.19
C GLY A 227 25.47 -11.78 -27.28
N TRP A 228 24.51 -10.91 -27.58
CA TRP A 228 23.18 -10.96 -26.99
C TRP A 228 22.20 -11.46 -28.05
N ILE A 229 21.18 -12.18 -27.59
CA ILE A 229 20.17 -12.81 -28.44
C ILE A 229 18.77 -12.33 -28.05
N VAL A 230 17.87 -12.34 -29.04
CA VAL A 230 16.45 -12.09 -28.82
C VAL A 230 15.72 -13.42 -28.78
N LYS A 231 15.02 -13.71 -27.69
CA LYS A 231 14.10 -14.86 -27.57
C LYS A 231 12.68 -14.40 -27.33
N SER A 232 11.71 -15.20 -27.73
CA SER A 232 10.32 -15.01 -27.30
C SER A 232 10.11 -15.53 -25.87
N LEU A 233 9.18 -14.93 -25.13
CA LEU A 233 8.85 -15.34 -23.77
C LEU A 233 8.40 -16.81 -23.71
N GLY A 234 7.73 -17.30 -24.75
CA GLY A 234 7.32 -18.70 -24.87
C GLY A 234 8.48 -19.70 -25.01
N GLU A 235 9.68 -19.26 -25.39
CA GLU A 235 10.89 -20.09 -25.44
C GLU A 235 11.55 -20.24 -24.07
N ILE A 236 11.26 -19.35 -23.12
CA ILE A 236 11.93 -19.29 -21.81
C ILE A 236 10.98 -19.49 -20.63
N ALA A 237 9.66 -19.39 -20.86
CA ALA A 237 8.65 -19.55 -19.85
C ALA A 237 7.39 -20.26 -20.38
N GLU A 238 6.81 -21.11 -19.55
CA GLU A 238 5.50 -21.67 -19.79
C GLU A 238 4.42 -20.63 -19.44
N VAL A 239 3.53 -20.33 -20.39
CA VAL A 239 2.41 -19.41 -20.20
C VAL A 239 1.10 -20.19 -20.18
N LYS A 240 0.37 -20.12 -19.05
CA LYS A 240 -0.92 -20.79 -18.83
C LYS A 240 -1.99 -19.80 -18.37
N GLY A 241 -3.21 -19.93 -18.87
CA GLY A 241 -4.32 -19.08 -18.44
C GLY A 241 -4.92 -19.50 -17.11
N GLY A 242 -5.56 -18.56 -16.42
CA GLY A 242 -6.45 -18.86 -15.28
C GLY A 242 -7.83 -19.35 -15.74
N LYS A 243 -8.74 -19.54 -14.78
CA LYS A 243 -10.05 -20.14 -15.04
C LYS A 243 -11.18 -19.45 -14.29
N ARG A 244 -12.27 -19.22 -15.01
CA ARG A 244 -13.54 -18.76 -14.47
C ARG A 244 -14.14 -19.82 -13.57
N LEU A 245 -14.80 -19.39 -12.49
CA LEU A 245 -15.61 -20.29 -11.68
C LEU A 245 -16.62 -21.08 -12.54
N PRO A 246 -16.87 -22.37 -12.21
CA PRO A 246 -17.94 -23.13 -12.82
C PRO A 246 -19.29 -22.41 -12.68
N LYS A 247 -20.19 -22.64 -13.65
CA LYS A 247 -21.49 -21.97 -13.69
C LYS A 247 -22.28 -22.24 -12.40
N GLY A 248 -22.75 -21.17 -11.75
CA GLY A 248 -23.52 -21.25 -10.50
C GLY A 248 -22.68 -21.12 -9.23
N GLU A 249 -21.36 -21.31 -9.31
CA GLU A 249 -20.45 -21.17 -8.17
C GLU A 249 -20.12 -19.70 -7.90
N LYS A 250 -19.81 -19.38 -6.64
CA LYS A 250 -19.45 -18.02 -6.21
C LYS A 250 -18.19 -18.04 -5.35
N ILE A 251 -17.42 -16.97 -5.44
CA ILE A 251 -16.38 -16.66 -4.44
C ILE A 251 -17.03 -16.19 -3.13
N GLN A 252 -16.30 -16.33 -2.04
CA GLN A 252 -16.73 -15.91 -0.70
C GLN A 252 -15.63 -15.16 0.04
N GLU A 253 -16.02 -14.36 1.03
CA GLU A 253 -15.08 -13.68 1.94
C GLU A 253 -14.63 -14.60 3.08
N LYS A 254 -15.40 -15.65 3.39
CA LYS A 254 -15.04 -16.65 4.39
C LYS A 254 -13.73 -17.33 4.01
N VAL A 255 -12.73 -17.18 4.88
CA VAL A 255 -11.39 -17.74 4.71
C VAL A 255 -11.44 -19.26 4.53
N THR A 256 -10.76 -19.75 3.50
CA THR A 256 -10.47 -21.17 3.25
C THR A 256 -9.00 -21.33 2.86
N ASN A 257 -8.54 -22.57 2.73
CA ASN A 257 -7.18 -22.85 2.22
C ASN A 257 -7.05 -22.64 0.69
N HIS A 258 -8.08 -22.11 0.02
CA HIS A 258 -8.11 -21.94 -1.42
C HIS A 258 -8.43 -20.49 -1.81
N PRO A 259 -7.42 -19.59 -1.77
CA PRO A 259 -7.58 -18.24 -2.28
C PRO A 259 -7.90 -18.25 -3.78
N TYR A 260 -8.73 -17.32 -4.23
CA TYR A 260 -9.04 -17.08 -5.64
C TYR A 260 -8.63 -15.66 -6.03
N ILE A 261 -7.50 -15.55 -6.73
CA ILE A 261 -6.85 -14.29 -7.05
C ILE A 261 -7.49 -13.66 -8.29
N ARG A 262 -7.95 -12.43 -8.15
CA ARG A 262 -8.58 -11.64 -9.22
C ARG A 262 -7.69 -10.46 -9.60
N VAL A 263 -7.95 -9.86 -10.77
CA VAL A 263 -7.20 -8.69 -11.23
C VAL A 263 -7.26 -7.51 -10.24
N LYS A 264 -8.35 -7.35 -9.48
CA LYS A 264 -8.45 -6.29 -8.45
C LYS A 264 -7.58 -6.51 -7.20
N ASP A 265 -7.08 -7.73 -7.05
CA ASP A 265 -6.19 -8.14 -5.97
C ASP A 265 -4.71 -7.91 -6.36
N PHE A 266 -4.45 -7.54 -7.62
CA PHE A 266 -3.11 -7.17 -8.10
C PHE A 266 -2.73 -5.77 -7.59
N THR A 267 -1.48 -5.61 -7.20
CA THR A 267 -0.87 -4.32 -6.85
C THR A 267 0.39 -4.10 -7.68
N ASN A 268 1.18 -3.07 -7.35
CA ASN A 268 2.46 -2.83 -8.01
C ASN A 268 3.41 -4.01 -7.77
N ARG A 269 3.56 -4.87 -8.80
CA ARG A 269 4.50 -6.00 -8.82
C ARG A 269 4.27 -7.11 -7.76
N THR A 270 3.14 -7.12 -7.05
CA THR A 270 2.78 -8.12 -6.03
C THR A 270 1.25 -8.22 -5.86
N LEU A 271 0.78 -8.97 -4.87
CA LEU A 271 -0.64 -9.13 -4.54
C LEU A 271 -1.01 -8.40 -3.24
N LYS A 272 -2.26 -7.92 -3.16
CA LYS A 272 -2.87 -7.51 -1.88
C LYS A 272 -2.88 -8.72 -0.94
N ARG A 273 -2.67 -8.46 0.35
CA ARG A 273 -2.80 -9.47 1.40
C ARG A 273 -4.15 -9.40 2.13
N GLU A 274 -4.85 -8.28 1.99
CA GLU A 274 -6.14 -8.00 2.63
C GLU A 274 -7.31 -8.13 1.63
N ASN A 275 -8.51 -8.42 2.14
CA ASN A 275 -9.75 -8.51 1.37
C ASN A 275 -9.73 -9.53 0.20
N ILE A 276 -8.83 -10.52 0.31
CA ILE A 276 -8.78 -11.66 -0.60
C ILE A 276 -10.04 -12.50 -0.45
N HIS A 277 -10.50 -13.03 -1.58
CA HIS A 277 -11.65 -13.92 -1.60
C HIS A 277 -11.21 -15.35 -1.84
N TYR A 278 -12.06 -16.26 -1.40
CA TYR A 278 -11.78 -17.67 -1.32
C TYR A 278 -12.84 -18.46 -2.10
N ILE A 279 -12.50 -19.70 -2.40
CA ILE A 279 -13.40 -20.71 -2.95
C ILE A 279 -13.47 -21.90 -2.00
N THR A 280 -14.54 -22.68 -2.12
CA THR A 280 -14.68 -23.90 -1.33
C THR A 280 -13.78 -25.01 -1.90
N PRO A 281 -13.45 -26.05 -1.10
CA PRO A 281 -12.68 -27.20 -1.58
C PRO A 281 -13.31 -27.88 -2.81
N GLU A 282 -14.65 -27.95 -2.89
CA GLU A 282 -15.36 -28.56 -4.01
C GLU A 282 -15.17 -27.75 -5.30
N ILE A 283 -15.16 -26.42 -5.20
CA ILE A 283 -14.86 -25.55 -6.35
C ILE A 283 -13.39 -25.71 -6.74
N HIS A 284 -12.47 -25.71 -5.77
CA HIS A 284 -11.04 -25.87 -6.01
C HIS A 284 -10.75 -27.16 -6.80
N GLU A 285 -11.33 -28.30 -6.40
CA GLU A 285 -11.13 -29.58 -7.09
C GLU A 285 -11.55 -29.51 -8.57
N LYS A 286 -12.64 -28.79 -8.89
CA LYS A 286 -13.11 -28.59 -10.29
C LYS A 286 -12.13 -27.76 -11.13
N ILE A 287 -11.33 -26.88 -10.52
CA ILE A 287 -10.39 -25.98 -11.21
C ILE A 287 -8.93 -26.15 -10.75
N LYS A 288 -8.56 -27.31 -10.19
CA LYS A 288 -7.25 -27.57 -9.58
C LYS A 288 -6.04 -27.38 -10.51
N ASN A 289 -6.25 -27.48 -11.82
CA ASN A 289 -5.21 -27.28 -12.83
C ASN A 289 -4.87 -25.80 -13.10
N TYR A 290 -5.63 -24.87 -12.51
CA TYR A 290 -5.51 -23.43 -12.71
C TYR A 290 -4.98 -22.73 -11.47
N THR A 291 -4.03 -23.37 -10.81
CA THR A 291 -3.34 -22.86 -9.62
C THR A 291 -2.06 -22.14 -10.00
N VAL A 292 -1.66 -21.20 -9.15
CA VAL A 292 -0.39 -20.50 -9.21
C VAL A 292 0.51 -20.92 -8.05
N SER A 293 1.81 -20.78 -8.22
CA SER A 293 2.82 -21.03 -7.19
C SER A 293 3.70 -19.80 -7.01
N PHE A 294 4.47 -19.76 -5.92
CA PHE A 294 5.46 -18.70 -5.69
C PHE A 294 6.57 -18.65 -6.76
N LYS A 295 6.67 -19.64 -7.65
CA LYS A 295 7.59 -19.64 -8.80
C LYS A 295 7.04 -18.88 -10.01
N ASP A 296 5.75 -18.55 -9.99
CA ASP A 296 5.05 -17.95 -11.11
C ASP A 296 5.03 -16.42 -11.03
N ILE A 297 4.92 -15.80 -12.20
CA ILE A 297 4.60 -14.38 -12.40
C ILE A 297 3.15 -14.34 -12.89
N TYR A 298 2.31 -13.44 -12.36
CA TYR A 298 1.00 -13.19 -12.96
C TYR A 298 1.09 -12.12 -14.05
N ILE A 299 0.20 -12.18 -15.02
CA ILE A 299 -0.07 -11.10 -15.97
C ILE A 299 -1.59 -10.94 -16.17
N SER A 300 -2.12 -9.74 -16.00
CA SER A 300 -3.53 -9.48 -16.31
C SER A 300 -3.76 -9.42 -17.81
N VAL A 301 -4.83 -10.09 -18.26
CA VAL A 301 -5.19 -10.16 -19.69
C VAL A 301 -6.50 -9.48 -20.02
N ALA A 302 -7.27 -9.06 -19.02
CA ALA A 302 -8.50 -8.27 -19.19
C ALA A 302 -8.70 -7.34 -17.98
N GLY A 303 -9.51 -6.29 -18.16
CA GLY A 303 -9.61 -5.19 -17.19
C GLY A 303 -8.44 -4.22 -17.37
N THR A 304 -7.63 -4.02 -16.34
CA THR A 304 -6.34 -3.32 -16.48
C THR A 304 -5.33 -4.30 -17.06
N VAL A 305 -5.19 -4.34 -18.39
CA VAL A 305 -4.33 -5.30 -19.12
C VAL A 305 -2.85 -5.00 -18.90
N GLY A 306 -2.02 -6.04 -18.76
CA GLY A 306 -0.55 -5.92 -18.70
C GLY A 306 0.04 -5.66 -17.31
N LEU A 307 -0.77 -5.70 -16.24
CA LEU A 307 -0.26 -5.70 -14.88
C LEU A 307 0.47 -7.01 -14.61
N THR A 308 1.72 -6.92 -14.18
CA THR A 308 2.56 -8.07 -13.85
C THR A 308 3.09 -7.98 -12.43
N GLY A 309 3.35 -9.13 -11.83
CA GLY A 309 3.87 -9.21 -10.47
C GLY A 309 4.13 -10.63 -10.01
N LEU A 310 4.77 -10.75 -8.85
CA LEU A 310 5.08 -12.03 -8.24
C LEU A 310 3.88 -12.58 -7.47
N ILE A 311 3.87 -13.90 -7.30
CA ILE A 311 2.98 -14.59 -6.37
C ILE A 311 3.70 -14.72 -5.01
N PRO A 312 3.24 -14.04 -3.95
CA PRO A 312 3.76 -14.26 -2.60
C PRO A 312 3.61 -15.71 -2.15
N LYS A 313 4.52 -16.20 -1.30
CA LYS A 313 4.49 -17.60 -0.81
C LYS A 313 3.16 -17.99 -0.17
N VAL A 314 2.52 -17.07 0.56
CA VAL A 314 1.20 -17.29 1.20
C VAL A 314 0.08 -17.60 0.20
N PHE A 315 0.23 -17.23 -1.07
CA PHE A 315 -0.74 -17.50 -2.13
C PHE A 315 -0.31 -18.66 -3.06
N SER A 316 0.75 -19.39 -2.71
CA SER A 316 1.12 -20.59 -3.45
C SER A 316 0.04 -21.67 -3.31
N GLY A 317 -0.47 -22.17 -4.42
CA GLY A 317 -1.62 -23.08 -4.50
C GLY A 317 -2.96 -22.37 -4.76
N ALA A 318 -3.00 -21.04 -4.76
CA ALA A 318 -4.21 -20.28 -5.05
C ALA A 318 -4.66 -20.46 -6.50
N ASN A 319 -5.96 -20.30 -6.76
CA ASN A 319 -6.50 -20.29 -8.12
C ASN A 319 -6.46 -18.89 -8.74
N LEU A 320 -6.21 -18.82 -10.04
CA LEU A 320 -6.17 -17.57 -10.80
C LEU A 320 -7.43 -17.41 -11.68
N THR A 321 -8.02 -16.22 -11.70
CA THR A 321 -9.15 -15.88 -12.58
C THR A 321 -8.83 -16.02 -14.07
N GLU A 322 -9.85 -16.23 -14.90
CA GLU A 322 -9.77 -16.21 -16.37
C GLU A 322 -9.20 -14.92 -16.97
N ASN A 323 -9.21 -13.83 -16.19
CA ASN A 323 -8.73 -12.52 -16.62
C ASN A 323 -7.24 -12.31 -16.32
N ALA A 324 -6.53 -13.35 -15.93
CA ALA A 324 -5.10 -13.35 -15.76
C ALA A 324 -4.47 -14.68 -16.19
N ASN A 325 -3.20 -14.62 -16.57
CA ASN A 325 -2.39 -15.76 -16.91
C ASN A 325 -1.20 -15.84 -15.94
N LYS A 326 -0.63 -17.03 -15.81
CA LYS A 326 0.64 -17.26 -15.14
C LYS A 326 1.75 -17.48 -16.16
N ILE A 327 2.94 -17.04 -15.81
CA ILE A 327 4.19 -17.21 -16.53
C ILE A 327 5.15 -17.91 -15.58
N THR A 328 5.59 -19.11 -15.93
CA THR A 328 6.47 -19.95 -15.13
C THR A 328 7.78 -20.14 -15.90
N PRO A 329 8.95 -19.65 -15.41
CA PRO A 329 10.23 -19.91 -16.06
C PRO A 329 10.44 -21.42 -16.29
N ILE A 330 10.97 -21.79 -17.46
CA ILE A 330 11.23 -23.20 -17.81
C ILE A 330 12.40 -23.75 -16.99
N ASP A 331 13.42 -22.92 -16.77
CA ASP A 331 14.61 -23.23 -15.99
C ASP A 331 15.03 -22.05 -15.10
N ASN A 332 16.17 -22.20 -14.41
CA ASN A 332 16.72 -21.18 -13.51
C ASN A 332 17.72 -20.24 -14.20
N THR A 333 18.02 -20.43 -15.49
CA THR A 333 18.96 -19.59 -16.25
C THR A 333 18.44 -18.16 -16.31
N ILE A 334 17.15 -18.02 -16.60
CA ILE A 334 16.45 -16.73 -16.62
C ILE A 334 15.47 -16.71 -15.46
N SER A 335 15.83 -16.00 -14.39
CA SER A 335 15.00 -15.96 -13.20
C SER A 335 13.65 -15.30 -13.47
N LYS A 336 12.63 -15.66 -12.69
CA LYS A 336 11.33 -14.96 -12.68
C LYS A 336 11.49 -13.46 -12.41
N TYR A 337 12.51 -13.05 -11.66
CA TYR A 337 12.78 -11.65 -11.34
C TYR A 337 13.26 -10.89 -12.57
N PHE A 338 14.14 -11.51 -13.37
CA PHE A 338 14.57 -10.96 -14.66
C PHE A 338 13.38 -10.73 -15.60
N ILE A 339 12.54 -11.76 -15.77
CA ILE A 339 11.34 -11.68 -16.62
C ILE A 339 10.40 -10.58 -16.11
N LEU A 340 10.19 -10.49 -14.80
CA LEU A 340 9.34 -9.46 -14.19
C LEU A 340 9.88 -8.04 -14.46
N GLU A 341 11.18 -7.80 -14.28
CA GLU A 341 11.78 -6.50 -14.56
C GLU A 341 11.66 -6.13 -16.03
N PHE A 342 11.88 -7.08 -16.94
CA PHE A 342 11.70 -6.86 -18.37
C PHE A 342 10.25 -6.47 -18.70
N LEU A 343 9.27 -7.24 -18.22
CA LEU A 343 7.84 -6.97 -18.50
C LEU A 343 7.38 -5.62 -17.95
N ASN A 344 8.01 -5.13 -16.86
CA ASN A 344 7.71 -3.82 -16.27
C ASN A 344 8.55 -2.66 -16.83
N SER A 345 9.57 -2.94 -17.64
CA SER A 345 10.36 -1.93 -18.36
C SER A 345 9.52 -1.19 -19.39
N GLY A 346 10.03 -0.05 -19.89
CA GLY A 346 9.37 0.70 -20.95
C GLY A 346 9.15 -0.12 -22.22
N ILE A 347 10.17 -0.89 -22.64
CA ILE A 347 10.11 -1.75 -23.83
C ILE A 347 9.10 -2.89 -23.62
N GLY A 348 9.13 -3.56 -22.46
CA GLY A 348 8.19 -4.65 -22.15
C GLY A 348 6.74 -4.18 -22.11
N LYS A 349 6.47 -3.04 -21.48
CA LYS A 349 5.12 -2.43 -21.44
C LYS A 349 4.62 -2.05 -22.82
N GLU A 350 5.48 -1.51 -23.69
CA GLU A 350 5.09 -1.15 -25.06
C GLU A 350 4.81 -2.39 -25.92
N GLN A 351 5.61 -3.45 -25.78
CA GLN A 351 5.31 -4.73 -26.43
C GLN A 351 3.99 -5.34 -25.96
N ILE A 352 3.68 -5.26 -24.66
CA ILE A 352 2.39 -5.72 -24.16
C ILE A 352 1.25 -4.89 -24.75
N ARG A 353 1.38 -3.55 -24.72
CA ARG A 353 0.36 -2.60 -25.19
C ARG A 353 0.05 -2.79 -26.68
N SER A 354 1.09 -2.89 -27.51
CA SER A 354 0.94 -3.09 -28.97
C SER A 354 0.29 -4.43 -29.33
N LYS A 355 0.38 -5.42 -28.45
CA LYS A 355 -0.19 -6.76 -28.62
C LYS A 355 -1.60 -6.93 -28.04
N VAL A 356 -2.16 -5.89 -27.42
CA VAL A 356 -3.56 -5.90 -26.93
C VAL A 356 -4.51 -5.84 -28.12
N VAL A 357 -5.50 -6.73 -28.13
CA VAL A 357 -6.54 -6.80 -29.18
C VAL A 357 -7.92 -6.49 -28.61
N GLY A 358 -8.85 -6.10 -29.49
CA GLY A 358 -10.24 -5.80 -29.14
C GLY A 358 -10.41 -4.35 -28.65
N SER A 359 -11.26 -3.58 -29.36
CA SER A 359 -11.49 -2.16 -29.07
C SER A 359 -12.43 -1.96 -27.86
N THR A 360 -13.55 -2.68 -27.80
CA THR A 360 -14.57 -2.52 -26.74
C THR A 360 -14.21 -3.27 -25.45
N GLN A 361 -13.56 -4.43 -25.57
CA GLN A 361 -13.03 -5.19 -24.43
C GLN A 361 -11.58 -5.57 -24.73
N PRO A 362 -10.62 -4.72 -24.32
CA PRO A 362 -9.21 -4.99 -24.50
C PRO A 362 -8.82 -6.32 -23.87
N LYS A 363 -8.14 -7.16 -24.63
CA LYS A 363 -7.67 -8.47 -24.18
C LYS A 363 -6.25 -8.74 -24.68
N LEU A 364 -5.45 -9.40 -23.84
CA LEU A 364 -4.12 -9.89 -24.21
C LEU A 364 -4.17 -11.41 -24.44
N PRO A 365 -4.14 -11.89 -25.69
CA PRO A 365 -4.22 -13.31 -25.98
C PRO A 365 -2.98 -14.07 -25.51
N LEU A 366 -3.14 -15.36 -25.19
CA LEU A 366 -2.04 -16.21 -24.72
C LEU A 366 -0.87 -16.28 -25.72
N TYR A 367 -1.16 -16.39 -27.02
CA TYR A 367 -0.11 -16.41 -28.05
C TYR A 367 0.68 -15.09 -28.09
N ALA A 368 0.03 -13.97 -27.79
CA ALA A 368 0.65 -12.65 -27.82
C ALA A 368 1.60 -12.45 -26.64
N ILE A 369 1.27 -13.02 -25.47
CA ILE A 369 2.18 -13.07 -24.31
C ILE A 369 3.42 -13.89 -24.63
N LYS A 370 3.23 -15.09 -25.22
CA LYS A 370 4.34 -15.96 -25.63
C LYS A 370 5.27 -15.28 -26.65
N ASP A 371 4.74 -14.41 -27.49
CA ASP A 371 5.47 -13.69 -28.53
C ASP A 371 6.17 -12.39 -28.05
N ILE A 372 6.10 -12.07 -26.74
CA ILE A 372 6.89 -10.95 -26.20
C ILE A 372 8.37 -11.27 -26.38
N LYS A 373 9.11 -10.38 -27.03
CA LYS A 373 10.53 -10.53 -27.34
C LYS A 373 11.38 -9.98 -26.20
N ILE A 374 12.34 -10.76 -25.73
CA ILE A 374 13.21 -10.45 -24.60
C ILE A 374 14.67 -10.57 -25.06
N ILE A 375 15.46 -9.55 -24.75
CA ILE A 375 16.90 -9.53 -25.05
C ILE A 375 17.64 -10.17 -23.88
N ILE A 376 18.49 -11.13 -24.19
CA ILE A 376 19.19 -11.96 -23.20
C ILE A 376 20.67 -12.01 -23.59
N PRO A 377 21.61 -11.73 -22.66
CA PRO A 377 23.03 -11.97 -22.90
C PRO A 377 23.32 -13.47 -23.06
N GLU A 378 24.20 -13.84 -23.99
CA GLU A 378 24.71 -15.22 -24.06
C GLU A 378 25.67 -15.54 -22.90
N LYS A 379 26.36 -14.52 -22.37
CA LYS A 379 27.33 -14.70 -21.28
C LYS A 379 26.61 -15.04 -19.97
N GLU A 380 26.75 -16.28 -19.51
CA GLU A 380 26.09 -16.79 -18.29
C GLU A 380 26.44 -16.01 -17.02
N TYR A 381 27.66 -15.48 -16.90
CA TYR A 381 28.06 -14.75 -15.69
C TYR A 381 27.17 -13.52 -15.44
N LEU A 382 26.82 -12.78 -16.49
CA LEU A 382 26.01 -11.56 -16.36
C LEU A 382 24.58 -11.89 -15.91
N LEU A 383 24.02 -13.00 -16.42
CA LEU A 383 22.74 -13.53 -15.94
C LEU A 383 22.82 -13.96 -14.48
N ASN A 384 23.88 -14.66 -14.08
CA ASN A 384 24.06 -15.09 -12.70
C ASN A 384 24.20 -13.91 -11.74
N GLU A 385 24.94 -12.87 -12.11
CA GLU A 385 25.10 -11.66 -11.30
C GLU A 385 23.79 -10.91 -11.12
N ILE A 386 23.07 -10.62 -12.21
CA ILE A 386 21.79 -9.91 -12.10
C ILE A 386 20.76 -10.76 -11.36
N ASN A 387 20.68 -12.07 -11.62
CA ASN A 387 19.76 -12.97 -10.95
C ASN A 387 19.99 -12.96 -9.44
N ASN A 388 21.26 -13.03 -8.99
CA ASN A 388 21.62 -12.99 -7.57
C ASN A 388 21.23 -11.65 -6.92
N VAL A 389 21.48 -10.52 -7.57
CA VAL A 389 21.12 -9.19 -7.04
C VAL A 389 19.59 -9.05 -6.96
N LEU A 390 18.88 -9.37 -8.03
CA LEU A 390 17.42 -9.29 -8.07
C LEU A 390 16.79 -10.21 -7.04
N GLU A 391 17.24 -11.47 -6.96
CA GLU A 391 16.73 -12.44 -5.98
C GLU A 391 16.88 -11.91 -4.55
N LYS A 392 18.05 -11.39 -4.17
CA LYS A 392 18.26 -10.78 -2.85
C LYS A 392 17.31 -9.62 -2.59
N CYS A 393 17.14 -8.72 -3.56
CA CYS A 393 16.25 -7.57 -3.42
C CYS A 393 14.79 -8.03 -3.19
N TYR A 394 14.32 -8.96 -3.99
CA TYR A 394 12.94 -9.44 -3.91
C TYR A 394 12.67 -10.33 -2.69
N LEU A 395 13.62 -11.16 -2.26
CA LEU A 395 13.50 -11.94 -1.03
C LEU A 395 13.48 -11.03 0.20
N GLN A 396 14.38 -10.03 0.26
CA GLN A 396 14.39 -9.07 1.35
C GLN A 396 13.09 -8.25 1.40
N LYS A 397 12.57 -7.86 0.23
CA LYS A 397 11.26 -7.21 0.12
C LYS A 397 10.14 -8.08 0.70
N GLU A 398 10.05 -9.36 0.31
CA GLU A 398 9.02 -10.28 0.82
C GLU A 398 9.08 -10.41 2.35
N ILE A 399 10.27 -10.53 2.93
CA ILE A 399 10.48 -10.60 4.37
C ILE A 399 10.00 -9.32 5.07
N LEU A 400 10.30 -8.15 4.51
CA LEU A 400 9.87 -6.86 5.08
C LEU A 400 8.35 -6.67 4.99
N GLU A 401 7.72 -7.11 3.91
CA GLU A 401 6.25 -7.11 3.79
C GLU A 401 5.60 -8.03 4.84
N ASP A 402 6.15 -9.22 5.05
CA ASP A 402 5.69 -10.16 6.09
C ASP A 402 5.84 -9.55 7.49
N ASN A 403 7.02 -8.98 7.78
CA ASN A 403 7.28 -8.30 9.05
C ASN A 403 6.30 -7.15 9.29
N ASN A 404 5.98 -6.35 8.28
CA ASN A 404 5.00 -5.28 8.40
C ASN A 404 3.60 -5.79 8.70
N GLN A 405 3.20 -6.94 8.15
CA GLN A 405 1.93 -7.55 8.53
C GLN A 405 1.93 -7.96 10.01
N ILE A 406 3.01 -8.60 10.48
CA ILE A 406 3.16 -9.00 11.88
C ILE A 406 3.12 -7.78 12.81
N LEU A 407 3.81 -6.68 12.47
CA LEU A 407 3.82 -5.45 13.26
C LEU A 407 2.42 -4.84 13.38
N LYS A 408 1.63 -4.84 12.30
CA LYS A 408 0.23 -4.41 12.32
C LYS A 408 -0.61 -5.30 13.22
N ASP A 409 -0.50 -6.61 13.10
CA ASP A 409 -1.27 -7.57 13.90
C ASP A 409 -0.94 -7.41 15.41
N ILE A 410 0.34 -7.22 15.75
CA ILE A 410 0.79 -6.93 17.12
C ILE A 410 0.16 -5.62 17.62
N ARG A 411 0.24 -4.54 16.84
CA ARG A 411 -0.33 -3.23 17.21
C ARG A 411 -1.83 -3.34 17.45
N ASP A 412 -2.55 -3.96 16.53
CA ASP A 412 -4.01 -4.07 16.57
C ASP A 412 -4.47 -4.99 17.70
N THR A 413 -3.61 -5.92 18.15
CA THR A 413 -3.83 -6.74 19.35
C THR A 413 -3.53 -6.01 20.66
N LEU A 414 -2.42 -5.26 20.71
CA LEU A 414 -1.93 -4.63 21.94
C LEU A 414 -2.70 -3.37 22.30
N LEU A 415 -3.04 -2.54 21.32
CA LEU A 415 -3.69 -1.25 21.58
C LEU A 415 -5.01 -1.41 22.36
N PRO A 416 -5.95 -2.31 21.98
CA PRO A 416 -7.17 -2.52 22.77
C PRO A 416 -6.90 -2.94 24.21
N LYS A 417 -5.92 -3.83 24.42
CA LYS A 417 -5.54 -4.34 25.76
C LYS A 417 -4.91 -3.26 26.64
N PHE A 418 -4.11 -2.36 26.06
CA PHE A 418 -3.61 -1.18 26.78
C PHE A 418 -4.74 -0.22 27.16
N LEU A 419 -5.73 -0.05 26.29
CA LEU A 419 -6.86 0.85 26.52
C LEU A 419 -7.97 0.27 27.42
N SER A 420 -8.00 -1.05 27.63
CA SER A 420 -8.84 -1.72 28.63
C SER A 420 -8.15 -1.86 29.98
N GLY A 421 -6.82 -1.71 30.04
CA GLY A 421 -6.04 -1.96 31.26
C GLY A 421 -5.78 -3.44 31.53
N GLU A 422 -6.07 -4.33 30.56
CA GLU A 422 -5.76 -5.77 30.63
C GLU A 422 -4.26 -6.05 30.70
N ILE A 423 -3.45 -5.17 30.12
CA ILE A 423 -1.99 -5.23 30.20
C ILE A 423 -1.51 -4.07 31.07
N GLU A 424 -0.91 -4.41 32.21
CA GLU A 424 -0.14 -3.46 33.00
C GLU A 424 1.28 -3.39 32.43
N ILE A 425 1.75 -2.16 32.19
CA ILE A 425 3.14 -1.93 31.79
C ILE A 425 3.94 -1.76 33.08
N PRO A 426 4.91 -2.65 33.38
CA PRO A 426 5.73 -2.54 34.57
C PRO A 426 6.41 -1.16 34.63
N ASP A 427 6.56 -0.62 35.84
CA ASP A 427 7.19 0.69 36.04
C ASP A 427 8.67 0.69 35.59
N GLU A 428 9.30 -0.48 35.54
CA GLU A 428 10.68 -0.70 35.11
C GLU A 428 10.70 -1.48 33.78
N LEU A 429 11.02 -0.78 32.69
CA LEU A 429 11.72 -1.39 31.57
C LEU A 429 13.19 -1.03 31.79
N GLU A 430 13.91 -1.83 32.58
CA GLU A 430 15.37 -1.84 32.49
C GLU A 430 15.72 -2.42 31.11
N VAL A 431 16.10 -1.54 30.18
CA VAL A 431 16.80 -1.92 28.95
C VAL A 431 18.01 -1.00 28.80
#